data_AF-A0A1V5IJT2-F1
#
_entry.id   AF-A0A1V5IJT2-F1
#
_cell.length_a   1.000
_cell.length_b   1.000
_cell.length_c   1.000
_cell.angle_alpha   90.00
_cell.angle_beta   90.00
_cell.angle_gamma   90.00
#
_symmetry.space_group_name_H-M   'P 1'
#
loop_
_entity.id
_entity.type
_entity.pdbx_description
1 polymer ?
#
loop_
_entity_poly.entity_id
_entity_poly.type
_entity_poly.pdbx_seq_one_letter_code
_entity_poly.pdbx_strand_id
1 'polypeptide(L)'
;MEPKVLVMDEPSSGLDPRARRRLIDLLEGFEHTRLVATHDLDLAATLCERTIVLGRGRVLADRPTTDVFRDDALLEAGGLERPLGMLACPVCGAATARADA
;
A
#
# COMPACT_ATOMS: atom_id res chain seq x y z
N MET A 1 -20.23 1.25 19.98
CA MET A 1 -20.02 2.24 18.90
C MET A 1 -19.40 1.50 17.74
N GLU A 2 -19.96 1.62 16.54
CA GLU A 2 -19.46 0.99 15.30
C GLU A 2 -18.99 2.12 14.36
N PRO A 3 -17.68 2.44 14.34
CA PRO A 3 -17.17 3.53 13.53
C PRO A 3 -17.27 3.20 12.04
N LYS A 4 -17.82 4.12 11.25
CA LYS A 4 -17.93 3.98 9.79
C LYS A 4 -16.61 4.22 9.06
N VAL A 5 -15.62 4.79 9.75
CA VAL A 5 -14.30 5.13 9.20
C VAL A 5 -13.22 4.81 10.22
N LEU A 6 -12.18 4.11 9.79
CA LEU A 6 -10.97 3.83 10.55
C LEU A 6 -9.79 4.58 9.92
N VAL A 7 -9.14 5.46 10.69
CA VAL A 7 -7.97 6.23 10.26
C VAL A 7 -6.74 5.72 11.01
N MET A 8 -5.68 5.38 10.28
CA MET A 8 -4.47 4.80 10.83
C MET A 8 -3.23 5.49 10.24
N ASP A 9 -2.32 5.88 11.13
CA ASP A 9 -1.00 6.41 10.78
C ASP A 9 0.04 5.34 11.12
N GLU A 10 0.73 4.85 10.10
CA GLU A 10 1.76 3.80 10.17
C GLU A 10 1.37 2.57 11.01
N PRO A 11 0.25 1.87 10.68
CA PRO A 11 -0.29 0.82 11.54
C PRO A 11 0.62 -0.41 11.68
N SER A 12 1.55 -0.63 10.74
CA SER A 12 2.52 -1.72 10.79
C SER A 12 3.83 -1.37 11.51
N SER A 13 3.98 -0.14 11.98
CA SER A 13 5.23 0.33 12.61
C SER A 13 5.57 -0.45 13.88
N GLY A 14 6.82 -0.90 13.98
CA GLY A 14 7.31 -1.68 15.12
C GLY A 14 6.77 -3.12 15.19
N LEU A 15 5.99 -3.57 14.21
CA LEU A 15 5.50 -4.95 14.15
C LEU A 15 6.53 -5.88 13.52
N ASP A 16 6.70 -7.06 14.14
CA ASP A 16 7.43 -8.15 13.49
C ASP A 16 6.66 -8.66 12.24
N PRO A 17 7.32 -9.39 11.32
CA PRO A 17 6.68 -9.86 10.09
C PRO A 17 5.43 -10.73 10.31
N ARG A 18 5.35 -11.48 11.41
CA ARG A 18 4.17 -12.31 11.73
C ARG A 18 3.03 -11.43 12.26
N ALA A 19 3.33 -10.43 13.08
CA ALA A 19 2.36 -9.47 13.58
C ALA A 19 1.80 -8.59 12.45
N ARG A 20 2.64 -8.13 11.52
CA ARG A 20 2.21 -7.39 10.33
C ARG A 20 1.23 -8.18 9.47
N ARG A 21 1.47 -9.48 9.25
CA ARG A 21 0.51 -10.35 8.53
C ARG A 21 -0.82 -10.45 9.24
N ARG A 22 -0.82 -10.67 10.56
CA ARG A 22 -2.08 -10.70 11.34
C ARG A 22 -2.85 -9.39 11.26
N LEU A 23 -2.15 -8.26 11.25
CA LEU A 23 -2.76 -6.95 11.06
C LEU A 23 -3.44 -6.86 9.68
N ILE A 24 -2.75 -7.28 8.62
CA ILE A 24 -3.31 -7.31 7.26
C ILE A 24 -4.57 -8.17 7.24
N ASP A 25 -4.51 -9.41 7.73
CA ASP A 25 -5.66 -10.34 7.76
C ASP A 25 -6.87 -9.73 8.50
N LEU A 26 -6.63 -9.02 9.61
CA LEU A 26 -7.68 -8.35 10.37
C LEU A 26 -8.29 -7.17 9.60
N LEU A 27 -7.44 -6.40 8.91
CA LEU A 27 -7.88 -5.24 8.15
C LEU A 27 -8.61 -5.66 6.88
N GLU A 28 -8.21 -6.74 6.20
CA GLU A 28 -8.92 -7.27 5.03
C GLU A 28 -10.39 -7.57 5.34
N GLY A 29 -10.69 -8.15 6.51
CA GLY A 29 -12.05 -8.42 6.97
C GLY A 29 -12.86 -7.21 7.47
N PHE A 30 -12.29 -6.00 7.48
CA PHE A 30 -12.97 -4.81 8.00
C PHE A 30 -13.77 -4.07 6.92
N GLU A 31 -15.08 -4.28 6.83
CA GLU A 31 -15.90 -3.80 5.70
C GLU A 31 -16.10 -2.27 5.62
N HIS A 32 -15.73 -1.50 6.65
CA HIS A 32 -15.91 -0.05 6.65
C HIS A 32 -14.75 0.69 5.97
N THR A 33 -14.92 1.98 5.73
CA THR A 33 -13.90 2.81 5.08
C THR A 33 -12.62 2.86 5.93
N ARG A 34 -11.47 2.65 5.27
CA ARG A 34 -10.15 2.70 5.87
C ARG A 34 -9.35 3.82 5.23
N LEU A 35 -8.65 4.60 6.05
CA LEU A 35 -7.65 5.57 5.60
C LEU A 35 -6.33 5.19 6.25
N VAL A 36 -5.35 4.82 5.43
CA VAL A 36 -4.03 4.40 5.87
C VAL A 36 -2.99 5.39 5.35
N ALA A 37 -2.26 6.01 6.27
CA ALA A 37 -1.02 6.72 5.94
C ALA A 37 0.14 5.76 6.22
N THR A 38 0.94 5.45 5.19
CA THR A 38 2.10 4.57 5.36
C THR A 38 3.18 4.81 4.32
N HIS A 39 4.43 4.55 4.71
CA HIS A 39 5.57 4.40 3.79
C HIS A 39 5.76 2.95 3.30
N ASP A 40 5.00 1.99 3.84
CA ASP A 40 5.04 0.59 3.42
C ASP A 40 4.17 0.37 2.18
N LEU A 41 4.80 0.39 1.02
CA LEU A 41 4.09 0.34 -0.27
C LEU A 41 3.48 -1.03 -0.56
N ASP A 42 4.05 -2.11 -0.03
CA ASP A 42 3.43 -3.44 -0.13
C ASP A 42 2.16 -3.52 0.70
N LEU A 43 2.14 -2.89 1.89
CA LEU A 43 0.94 -2.78 2.72
C LEU A 43 -0.15 -1.96 2.01
N ALA A 44 0.23 -0.81 1.43
CA ALA A 44 -0.70 0.03 0.67
C ALA A 44 -1.26 -0.72 -0.55
N ALA A 45 -0.41 -1.43 -1.30
CA ALA A 45 -0.81 -2.26 -2.43
C ALA A 45 -1.76 -3.39 -2.05
N THR A 46 -1.61 -3.95 -0.84
CA THR A 46 -2.46 -5.05 -0.36
C THR A 46 -3.80 -4.54 0.16
N LEU A 47 -3.82 -3.45 0.93
CA LEU A 47 -5.00 -3.04 1.70
C LEU A 47 -5.86 -1.97 1.05
N CYS A 48 -5.34 -1.21 0.07
CA CYS A 48 -5.99 -0.01 -0.44
C CYS A 48 -6.29 -0.12 -1.94
N GLU A 49 -7.53 0.15 -2.32
CA GLU A 49 -7.97 0.20 -3.73
C GLU A 49 -7.65 1.54 -4.41
N ARG A 50 -7.58 2.62 -3.61
CA ARG A 50 -7.30 3.99 -4.06
C ARG A 50 -6.13 4.55 -3.26
N THR A 51 -5.21 5.23 -3.94
CA THR A 51 -4.03 5.83 -3.34
C THR A 51 -3.93 7.31 -3.69
N ILE A 52 -3.63 8.13 -2.68
CA ILE A 52 -3.34 9.56 -2.83
C ILE A 52 -1.86 9.76 -2.58
N VAL A 53 -1.13 10.23 -3.59
CA VAL A 53 0.30 10.53 -3.48
C VAL A 53 0.45 11.99 -3.09
N LEU A 54 1.13 12.23 -1.96
CA LEU A 54 1.47 13.56 -1.48
C LEU A 54 2.94 13.87 -1.76
N GLY A 55 3.21 15.07 -2.26
CA GLY A 55 4.57 15.55 -2.49
C GLY A 55 4.64 17.06 -2.36
N ARG A 56 5.63 17.54 -1.60
CA ARG A 56 5.85 18.99 -1.36
C ARG A 56 4.58 19.73 -0.89
N GLY A 57 3.79 19.09 -0.01
CA GLY A 57 2.55 19.64 0.54
C GLY A 57 1.38 19.71 -0.45
N ARG A 58 1.45 19.01 -1.58
CA ARG A 58 0.38 18.95 -2.60
C ARG A 58 0.02 17.51 -2.92
N VAL A 59 -1.20 17.32 -3.39
CA VAL A 59 -1.62 16.06 -4.01
C VAL A 59 -0.99 15.99 -5.40
N LEU A 60 -0.10 15.04 -5.61
CA LEU A 60 0.50 14.74 -6.91
C LEU A 60 -0.41 13.83 -7.73
N ALA A 61 -1.11 12.90 -7.07
CA ALA A 61 -2.06 12.00 -7.71
C ALA A 61 -3.13 11.51 -6.73
N ASP A 62 -4.27 11.14 -7.30
CA ASP A 62 -5.41 10.54 -6.60
C ASP A 62 -6.10 9.57 -7.59
N ARG A 63 -5.75 8.29 -7.50
CA ARG A 63 -6.06 7.28 -8.53
C ARG A 63 -6.17 5.88 -7.91
N PRO A 64 -6.68 4.87 -8.65
CA PRO A 64 -6.55 3.47 -8.25
C PRO A 64 -5.11 3.12 -7.90
N THR A 65 -4.91 2.33 -6.84
CA THR A 65 -3.59 1.98 -6.32
C THR A 65 -2.70 1.30 -7.36
N THR A 66 -3.29 0.45 -8.19
CA THR A 66 -2.58 -0.23 -9.29
C THR A 66 -2.07 0.73 -10.36
N ASP A 67 -2.80 1.81 -10.66
CA ASP A 67 -2.39 2.82 -11.63
C ASP A 67 -1.27 3.70 -11.05
N VAL A 68 -1.31 3.99 -9.75
CA VAL A 68 -0.24 4.72 -9.06
C VAL A 68 1.08 3.94 -9.13
N PHE A 69 1.06 2.66 -8.78
CA PHE A 69 2.29 1.85 -8.73
C PHE A 69 2.85 1.42 -10.09
N ARG A 70 2.09 1.60 -11.17
CA ARG A 70 2.56 1.39 -12.56
C ARG A 70 3.19 2.64 -13.18
N ASP A 71 3.06 3.79 -12.54
CA ASP A 71 3.52 5.08 -13.06
C ASP A 71 4.87 5.46 -12.44
N ASP A 72 5.95 4.97 -13.05
CA ASP A 72 7.32 5.20 -12.57
C ASP A 72 7.64 6.70 -12.43
N ALA A 73 7.14 7.54 -13.34
CA ALA A 73 7.38 8.99 -13.29
C ALA A 73 6.70 9.65 -12.09
N LEU A 74 5.48 9.21 -11.74
CA LEU A 74 4.79 9.68 -10.54
C LEU A 74 5.54 9.23 -9.26
N LEU A 75 5.96 7.97 -9.21
CA LEU A 75 6.66 7.43 -8.04
C LEU A 75 7.96 8.20 -7.78
N GLU A 76 8.77 8.42 -8.82
CA GLU A 76 9.98 9.24 -8.75
C GLU A 76 9.67 10.68 -8.30
N ALA A 77 8.62 11.31 -8.85
CA ALA A 77 8.22 12.66 -8.43
C ALA A 77 7.75 12.73 -6.96
N GLY A 78 7.19 11.63 -6.44
CA GLY A 78 6.78 11.46 -5.05
C GLY A 78 7.91 11.02 -4.11
N GLY A 79 9.10 10.67 -4.62
CA GLY A 79 10.18 10.07 -3.83
C GLY A 79 9.83 8.68 -3.32
N LEU A 80 9.05 7.92 -4.09
CA LEU A 80 8.58 6.57 -3.79
C LEU A 80 9.26 5.55 -4.70
N GLU A 81 9.35 4.32 -4.23
CA GLU A 81 9.76 3.17 -5.05
C GLU A 81 8.53 2.36 -5.46
N ARG A 82 8.73 1.28 -6.24
CA ARG A 82 7.68 0.29 -6.46
C ARG A 82 7.57 -0.65 -5.26
N PRO A 83 6.37 -1.15 -4.92
CA PRO A 83 6.23 -2.22 -3.95
C PRO A 83 7.11 -3.43 -4.31
N LEU A 84 7.77 -4.04 -3.33
CA LEU A 84 8.70 -5.14 -3.59
C LEU A 84 7.98 -6.34 -4.22
N GLY A 85 6.71 -6.56 -3.86
CA GLY A 85 5.87 -7.60 -4.43
C GLY A 85 5.58 -7.41 -5.94
N MET A 86 5.80 -6.22 -6.48
CA MET A 86 5.64 -5.94 -7.92
C MET A 86 6.95 -6.05 -8.71
N LEU A 87 8.09 -6.23 -8.04
CA LEU A 87 9.39 -6.38 -8.71
C LEU A 87 9.62 -7.82 -9.15
N ALA A 88 10.38 -7.99 -10.22
CA ALA A 88 10.86 -9.31 -10.62
C ALA A 88 11.93 -9.81 -9.65
N CYS A 89 11.94 -11.11 -9.38
CA CYS A 89 12.98 -11.75 -8.58
C CYS A 89 14.37 -11.45 -9.20
N PRO A 90 15.32 -10.87 -8.45
CA PRO A 90 16.62 -10.50 -8.99
C PRO A 90 17.49 -11.71 -9.37
N VAL A 91 17.13 -12.92 -8.93
CA VAL A 91 17.91 -14.15 -9.17
C VAL A 91 17.43 -14.88 -10.43
N CYS A 92 16.12 -15.02 -10.63
CA CYS A 92 15.56 -15.81 -11.73
C CYS A 92 14.69 -15.01 -12.71
N GLY A 93 14.45 -13.72 -12.44
CA GLY A 93 13.61 -12.86 -13.27
C GLY A 93 12.11 -13.17 -13.20
N ALA A 94 11.69 -14.14 -12.40
CA ALA A 94 10.27 -14.44 -12.22
C ALA A 94 9.57 -13.27 -11.50
N ALA A 95 8.52 -12.72 -12.11
CA ALA A 95 7.62 -11.82 -11.41
C ALA A 95 6.96 -12.57 -10.26
N THR A 96 6.91 -11.97 -9.06
CA THR A 96 6.10 -12.48 -7.96
C THR A 96 4.63 -12.35 -8.36
N ALA A 97 4.08 -13.43 -8.92
CA ALA A 97 2.65 -13.53 -9.17
C ALA A 97 1.89 -13.58 -7.84
N ARG A 98 1.52 -12.41 -7.34
CA ARG A 98 0.34 -12.22 -6.50
C ARG A 98 -0.44 -11.02 -7.03
N ALA A 99 -1.00 -11.20 -8.21
CA ALA A 99 -2.25 -10.56 -8.57
C ALA A 99 -3.32 -11.65 -8.40
N ASP A 100 -4.43 -11.30 -7.75
CA ASP A 100 -5.66 -12.10 -7.61
C ASP A 100 -5.71 -13.03 -6.38
N ALA A 101 -6.11 -12.44 -5.25
CA ALA A 101 -7.09 -13.02 -4.32
C ALA A 101 -7.93 -11.88 -3.75
#